data_AF-A0A248YNZ5-F1
#
_entry.id   AF-A0A248YNZ5-F1
#
_cell.length_a   1.000
_cell.length_b   1.000
_cell.length_c   1.000
_cell.angle_alpha   90.00
_cell.angle_beta   90.00
_cell.angle_gamma   90.00
#
_symmetry.space_group_name_H-M   'P 1'
#
loop_
_entity.id
_entity.type
_entity.pdbx_description
1 polymer ?
#
loop_
_entity_poly.entity_id
_entity_poly.type
_entity_poly.pdbx_seq_one_letter_code
_entity_poly.pdbx_strand_id
1 'polypeptide(L)'
;MTTEQKNVTGTDLTALVTAIYRQALSDDTLDADADFFENGGDSLAAFQVTARLQEELGIDLPVALVFSYPTPAELAGVVDADLAGRVG
;
A
#
# COMPACT_ATOMS: atom_id res chain seq x y z
N MET A 1 25.57 -9.59 -5.64
CA MET A 1 25.41 -8.16 -5.32
C MET A 1 24.30 -8.08 -4.29
N THR A 2 24.64 -7.51 -3.15
CA THR A 2 23.94 -7.49 -1.87
C THR A 2 22.52 -6.95 -1.96
N THR A 3 21.55 -7.66 -1.37
CA THR A 3 20.82 -7.21 -0.17
C THR A 3 19.93 -8.36 0.31
N GLU A 4 20.29 -9.02 1.41
CA GLU A 4 20.01 -8.64 2.81
C GLU A 4 18.64 -9.14 3.26
N GLN A 5 18.67 -10.02 4.26
CA GLN A 5 17.52 -10.44 5.05
C GLN A 5 16.83 -9.20 5.60
N LYS A 6 15.59 -8.88 5.20
CA LYS A 6 14.85 -7.75 5.78
C LYS A 6 13.78 -8.26 6.74
N ASN A 7 14.04 -7.98 8.01
CA ASN A 7 13.27 -8.22 9.22
C ASN A 7 11.73 -8.07 9.03
N VAL A 8 10.98 -9.11 9.40
CA VAL A 8 9.57 -9.41 9.03
C VAL A 8 8.51 -8.57 9.76
N THR A 9 8.75 -7.29 10.06
CA THR A 9 7.86 -6.54 10.99
C THR A 9 7.61 -5.08 10.58
N GLY A 10 7.16 -4.85 9.35
CA GLY A 10 6.73 -3.52 8.86
C GLY A 10 7.22 -3.23 7.44
N THR A 11 8.31 -3.88 7.04
CA THR A 11 8.77 -3.89 5.64
C THR A 11 7.80 -4.64 4.73
N ASP A 12 7.23 -5.73 5.21
CA ASP A 12 6.34 -6.59 4.42
C ASP A 12 5.08 -5.86 3.97
N LEU A 13 4.54 -4.99 4.82
CA LEU A 13 3.33 -4.25 4.50
C LEU A 13 3.56 -3.22 3.39
N THR A 14 4.66 -2.46 3.47
CA THR A 14 5.04 -1.53 2.40
C THR A 14 5.26 -2.28 1.08
N ALA A 15 5.92 -3.43 1.12
CA ALA A 15 6.13 -4.26 -0.07
C ALA A 15 4.81 -4.83 -0.63
N LEU A 16 3.89 -5.26 0.24
CA LEU A 16 2.56 -5.75 -0.14
C LEU A 16 1.74 -4.65 -0.81
N VAL A 17 1.63 -3.48 -0.17
CA VAL A 17 0.91 -2.32 -0.70
C VAL A 17 1.51 -1.93 -2.05
N THR A 18 2.84 -1.83 -2.14
CA THR A 18 3.52 -1.51 -3.41
C THR A 18 3.19 -2.55 -4.49
N ALA A 19 3.22 -3.84 -4.18
CA ALA A 19 2.89 -4.90 -5.14
C ALA A 19 1.42 -4.84 -5.61
N ILE A 20 0.49 -4.45 -4.74
CA ILE A 20 -0.93 -4.25 -5.10
C ILE A 20 -1.08 -3.03 -6.01
N TYR A 21 -0.36 -1.94 -5.72
CA TYR A 21 -0.34 -0.74 -6.57
C TYR A 21 0.21 -1.04 -7.96
N ARG A 22 1.33 -1.79 -8.04
CA ARG A 22 1.92 -2.22 -9.32
C ARG A 22 0.93 -3.01 -10.16
N GLN A 23 0.18 -3.93 -9.55
CA GLN A 23 -0.88 -4.67 -10.24
C GLN A 23 -2.05 -3.78 -10.68
N ALA A 24 -2.47 -2.83 -9.83
CA ALA A 24 -3.58 -1.93 -10.15
C ALA A 24 -3.25 -0.95 -11.28
N LEU A 25 -1.99 -0.49 -11.34
CA LEU A 25 -1.49 0.43 -12.37
C LEU A 25 -0.90 -0.29 -13.60
N SER A 26 -0.73 -1.61 -13.53
CA SER A 26 0.05 -2.38 -14.50
C SER A 26 1.46 -1.81 -14.72
N ASP A 27 2.07 -1.31 -13.64
CA ASP A 27 3.41 -0.72 -13.63
C ASP A 27 4.27 -1.43 -12.59
N ASP A 28 5.10 -2.38 -13.02
CA ASP A 28 6.01 -3.12 -12.14
C ASP A 28 7.22 -2.30 -11.64
N THR A 29 7.44 -1.11 -12.20
CA THR A 29 8.57 -0.23 -11.86
C THR A 29 8.23 0.80 -10.78
N LEU A 30 6.97 0.86 -10.35
CA LEU A 30 6.52 1.79 -9.33
C LEU A 30 7.26 1.62 -8.00
N ASP A 31 7.82 2.71 -7.49
CA ASP A 31 8.48 2.77 -6.20
C ASP A 31 7.49 2.94 -5.04
N ALA A 32 7.92 2.59 -3.82
CA ALA A 32 7.07 2.72 -2.63
C ALA A 32 6.77 4.19 -2.25
N ASP A 33 7.62 5.13 -2.68
CA ASP A 33 7.47 6.57 -2.49
C ASP A 33 6.88 7.26 -3.73
N ALA A 34 6.49 6.50 -4.75
CA ALA A 34 5.91 7.04 -5.97
C ALA A 34 4.45 7.46 -5.75
N ASP A 35 4.10 8.64 -6.24
CA ASP A 35 2.74 9.15 -6.15
C ASP A 35 1.82 8.40 -7.13
N PHE A 36 0.78 7.77 -6.59
CA PHE A 36 -0.17 6.98 -7.37
C PHE A 36 -0.84 7.78 -8.49
N PHE A 37 -1.25 9.02 -8.23
CA PHE A 37 -1.97 9.83 -9.20
C PHE A 37 -1.05 10.36 -10.30
N GLU A 38 0.22 10.65 -9.96
CA GLU A 38 1.22 11.04 -10.97
C GLU A 38 1.59 9.88 -11.91
N ASN A 39 1.52 8.63 -11.42
CA ASN A 39 1.81 7.42 -12.21
C ASN A 39 0.60 6.87 -12.99
N GLY A 40 -0.47 7.66 -13.12
CA GLY A 40 -1.67 7.26 -13.88
C GLY A 40 -2.75 6.59 -13.05
N GLY A 41 -2.68 6.70 -11.73
CA GLY A 41 -3.71 6.22 -10.82
C GLY A 41 -5.02 6.97 -10.95
N ASP A 42 -6.08 6.20 -11.16
CA ASP A 42 -7.44 6.69 -11.24
C ASP A 42 -8.30 6.14 -10.08
N SER A 43 -9.52 6.66 -9.96
CA SER A 43 -10.45 6.29 -8.89
C SER A 43 -10.77 4.79 -8.86
N LEU A 44 -10.73 4.12 -10.02
CA LEU A 44 -11.00 2.68 -10.11
C LEU A 44 -9.80 1.88 -9.60
N ALA A 45 -8.58 2.27 -9.99
CA ALA A 45 -7.37 1.66 -9.47
C ALA A 45 -7.24 1.89 -7.95
N ALA A 46 -7.56 3.09 -7.45
CA ALA A 46 -7.57 3.38 -6.01
C ALA A 46 -8.56 2.48 -5.25
N PHE A 47 -9.76 2.28 -5.79
CA PHE A 47 -10.76 1.38 -5.21
C PHE A 47 -10.30 -0.08 -5.24
N GLN A 48 -9.68 -0.54 -6.32
CA GLN A 48 -9.14 -1.90 -6.43
C GLN A 48 -8.02 -2.16 -5.42
N VAL A 49 -7.14 -1.18 -5.24
CA VAL A 49 -6.08 -1.21 -4.22
C VAL A 49 -6.68 -1.39 -2.83
N THR A 50 -7.63 -0.53 -2.44
CA THR A 50 -8.24 -0.64 -1.11
C THR A 50 -8.97 -1.96 -0.95
N ALA A 51 -9.78 -2.37 -1.92
CA ALA A 51 -10.50 -3.64 -1.87
C ALA A 51 -9.55 -4.83 -1.64
N ARG A 52 -8.43 -4.90 -2.39
CA ARG A 52 -7.43 -5.95 -2.22
C ARG A 52 -6.76 -5.93 -0.86
N LEU A 53 -6.40 -4.73 -0.36
CA LEU A 53 -5.81 -4.60 0.98
C LEU A 53 -6.79 -5.02 2.07
N GLN A 54 -8.06 -4.67 1.93
CA GLN A 54 -9.12 -5.08 2.86
C GLN A 54 -9.32 -6.60 2.86
N GLU A 55 -9.24 -7.25 1.70
CA GLU A 55 -9.33 -8.71 1.58
C GLU A 55 -8.12 -9.43 2.19
N GLU A 56 -6.90 -8.95 1.92
CA GLU A 56 -5.66 -9.58 2.40
C GLU A 56 -5.42 -9.38 3.90
N LEU A 57 -5.76 -8.19 4.42
CA LEU A 57 -5.48 -7.80 5.81
C LEU A 57 -6.71 -7.90 6.72
N GLY A 58 -7.92 -8.06 6.14
CA GLY A 58 -9.17 -8.13 6.90
C GLY A 58 -9.55 -6.82 7.59
N ILE A 59 -9.08 -5.68 7.08
CA ILE A 59 -9.33 -4.35 7.63
C ILE A 59 -10.32 -3.56 6.77
N ASP A 60 -10.88 -2.48 7.31
CA ASP A 60 -11.68 -1.54 6.51
C ASP A 60 -10.82 -0.32 6.16
N LEU A 61 -10.55 -0.13 4.87
CA LEU A 61 -9.76 0.99 4.36
C LEU A 61 -10.62 1.86 3.45
N PRO A 62 -10.98 3.08 3.87
CA PRO A 62 -11.68 3.99 2.99
C PRO A 62 -10.75 4.46 1.87
N VAL A 63 -11.27 4.52 0.64
CA VAL A 63 -10.54 5.04 -0.53
C VAL A 63 -10.01 6.47 -0.32
N ALA A 64 -10.64 7.25 0.58
CA ALA A 64 -10.17 8.57 0.99
C ALA A 64 -8.73 8.56 1.55
N LEU A 65 -8.26 7.44 2.10
CA LEU A 65 -6.88 7.29 2.54
C LEU A 65 -5.91 7.27 1.36
N VAL A 66 -6.26 6.64 0.24
CA VAL A 66 -5.43 6.68 -0.98
C VAL A 66 -5.30 8.10 -1.51
N PHE A 67 -6.35 8.92 -1.37
CA PHE A 67 -6.29 10.34 -1.73
C PHE A 67 -5.49 11.20 -0.73
N SER A 68 -5.47 10.81 0.54
CA SER A 68 -4.72 11.54 1.60
C SER A 68 -3.25 11.12 1.66
N TYR A 69 -2.98 9.88 1.29
CA TYR A 69 -1.69 9.21 1.31
C TYR A 69 -1.49 8.53 -0.06
N PRO A 70 -1.12 9.31 -1.09
CA PRO A 70 -1.03 8.84 -2.47
C PRO A 70 0.14 7.88 -2.69
N THR A 71 1.05 7.77 -1.73
CA THR A 71 2.22 6.88 -1.82
C THR A 71 1.97 5.53 -1.11
N PRO A 72 2.45 4.41 -1.68
CA PRO A 72 2.38 3.10 -1.05
C PRO A 72 2.98 3.06 0.37
N ALA A 73 4.10 3.76 0.59
CA ALA A 73 4.79 3.80 1.87
C ALA A 73 3.96 4.51 2.95
N GLU A 74 3.33 5.63 2.62
CA GLU A 74 2.45 6.32 3.56
C GLU A 74 1.19 5.51 3.87
N LEU A 75 0.55 4.93 2.84
CA LEU A 75 -0.62 4.08 3.07
C LEU A 75 -0.28 2.88 3.95
N ALA A 76 0.87 2.23 3.70
CA ALA A 76 1.35 1.14 4.54
C ALA A 76 1.57 1.58 5.99
N GLY A 77 2.13 2.77 6.22
CA GLY A 77 2.31 3.31 7.57
C GLY A 77 0.98 3.54 8.30
N VAL A 78 -0.05 4.03 7.60
CA VAL A 78 -1.39 4.21 8.18
C VAL A 78 -2.03 2.87 8.53
N VAL A 79 -1.90 1.89 7.64
CA VAL A 79 -2.41 0.54 7.84
C VAL A 79 -1.72 -0.16 9.01
N ASP A 80 -0.39 -0.04 9.11
CA ASP A 80 0.39 -0.57 10.22
C ASP A 80 -0.05 0.05 11.55
N ALA A 81 -0.25 1.37 11.57
CA ALA A 81 -0.73 2.09 12.73
C ALA A 81 -2.16 1.68 13.14
N ASP A 82 -3.06 1.45 12.19
CA ASP A 82 -4.42 0.95 12.44
C ASP A 82 -4.40 -0.47 13.03
N LEU A 83 -3.56 -1.35 12.46
CA LEU A 83 -3.36 -2.69 12.98
C LEU A 83 -2.76 -2.67 14.40
N ALA A 84 -1.75 -1.84 14.65
CA ALA A 84 -1.13 -1.66 15.96
C ALA A 84 -2.10 -1.07 17.00
N GLY A 85 -3.01 -0.20 16.58
CA GLY A 85 -4.03 0.39 17.46
C GLY A 85 -5.10 -0.61 17.93
N ARG A 86 -5.31 -1.72 17.21
CA ARG A 86 -6.30 -2.76 17.56
C ARG A 86 -5.80 -3.79 18.57
N VAL A 87 -4.49 -3.96 18.70
CA VAL A 87 -3.86 -4.89 19.66
C VAL A 87 -3.58 -4.27 21.04
N GLY A 88 -3.96 -3.00 21.25
CA GLY A 88 -3.82 -2.27 22.51
C GLY A 88 -5.03 -2.36 23.44
#